data_AF-D0W497-F1
#
_entry.id   AF-D0W497-F1
#
_cell.length_a   1.000
_cell.length_b   1.000
_cell.length_c   1.000
_cell.angle_alpha   90.00
_cell.angle_beta   90.00
_cell.angle_gamma   90.00
#
_symmetry.space_group_name_H-M   'P 1'
#
loop_
_entity.id
_entity.type
_entity.pdbx_description
1 polymer ?
#
loop_
_entity_poly.entity_id
_entity_poly.type
_entity_poly.pdbx_seq_one_letter_code
_entity_poly.pdbx_strand_id
1 'polypeptide(L)'
;MELMTVLLLLAALLSGVLFTWLLMKSRFQGVLAVLNAQLAEKAARCDFVEQAHAEIASELAVLGGKYEHLQDENYALGNRFSAAEKQIAYLQEKEAESVRLKQSYIDLQEKAQGLAVENERLATQLGQERKAFADQYALERQIRQRIETDLEESRQTVRDVQNDLSDVGNRFAAAEKQIAHLQEKEAEAERLRQSHIDLQEKAQGLAVENERLTTQIEQERLASEEKLSLLGEARKSLSDQFQNLANTILEEKSRRFTEQNREQLHQVLNPLNERIHGFGELVKQTYDKESRERLTLENELKRLQGLNAQLHSEAKALTNALTGTQNKVQGNWGEMILETVLENSGLQKGREYTVQAASVRKEEDGSTRRLQPDVLVNLPDNKQIVIDSKVSLTAYVRYTQASDADTAARELAAHVASIRAHMKGLSLKNYTDLEGVNTLDFVFMFIPVEPAYLLALQHDAGLFQECFDKRIMLVGPSTLLATLRTVANIWRNEQQNQNALVIADEGGKLYDKFVGFAQTLESVGKSIDQAQSSFQTAFKQLAEGRGNLVGRAEKLRLLGVKANKQLARDLTERANETTALSESLEYAAEDEAV
;
A
#
# COMPACT_ATOMS: atom_id res chain seq x y z
N MET A 1 84.89 -208.41 82.72
CA MET A 1 84.74 -208.69 81.28
C MET A 1 83.54 -207.92 80.78
N GLU A 2 83.61 -207.05 79.79
CA GLU A 2 84.74 -206.62 78.97
C GLU A 2 84.20 -205.58 77.99
N LEU A 3 85.09 -204.91 77.27
CA LEU A 3 84.80 -203.78 76.39
C LEU A 3 83.70 -204.09 75.33
N MET A 4 82.46 -203.70 75.60
CA MET A 4 81.45 -203.34 74.58
C MET A 4 80.34 -202.42 75.14
N THR A 5 80.58 -201.82 76.32
CA THR A 5 79.61 -201.12 77.18
C THR A 5 79.58 -199.59 77.02
N VAL A 6 80.13 -198.99 75.95
CA VAL A 6 80.22 -197.51 75.82
C VAL A 6 79.60 -196.91 74.54
N LEU A 7 79.17 -197.68 73.52
CA LEU A 7 78.98 -197.09 72.17
C LEU A 7 77.56 -196.89 71.59
N LEU A 8 76.45 -197.29 72.23
CA LEU A 8 75.11 -197.08 71.61
C LEU A 8 74.14 -196.19 72.41
N LEU A 9 74.54 -195.77 73.61
CA LEU A 9 73.85 -194.77 74.42
C LEU A 9 73.85 -193.35 73.79
N LEU A 10 74.49 -193.12 72.65
CA LEU A 10 74.58 -191.82 71.96
C LEU A 10 73.54 -191.61 70.84
N ALA A 11 72.87 -192.66 70.35
CA ALA A 11 71.87 -192.53 69.29
C ALA A 11 70.50 -192.02 69.81
N ALA A 12 70.26 -192.11 71.12
CA ALA A 12 69.00 -191.71 71.74
C ALA A 12 68.87 -190.19 72.02
N LEU A 13 69.93 -189.40 71.83
CA LEU A 13 69.92 -187.95 72.11
C LEU A 13 69.96 -187.06 70.84
N LEU A 14 70.44 -187.58 69.70
CA LEU A 14 70.63 -186.78 68.48
C LEU A 14 69.41 -186.68 67.57
N SER A 15 68.43 -187.58 67.66
CA SER A 15 67.21 -187.51 66.84
C SER A 15 66.18 -186.50 67.36
N GLY A 16 66.12 -186.27 68.68
CA GLY A 16 65.18 -185.33 69.31
C GLY A 16 65.46 -183.85 68.98
N VAL A 17 66.73 -183.48 68.77
CA VAL A 17 67.13 -182.08 68.50
C VAL A 17 66.82 -181.67 67.06
N LEU A 18 66.89 -182.62 66.11
CA LEU A 18 66.58 -182.37 64.70
C LEU A 18 65.08 -182.09 64.49
N PHE A 19 64.22 -182.72 65.30
CA PHE A 19 62.78 -182.49 65.29
C PHE A 19 62.40 -181.07 65.74
N THR A 20 63.13 -180.48 66.68
CA THR A 20 62.87 -179.10 67.14
C THR A 20 63.45 -178.01 66.21
N TRP A 21 64.59 -178.25 65.57
CA TRP A 21 65.22 -177.26 64.69
C TRP A 21 64.47 -177.05 63.37
N LEU A 22 63.94 -178.13 62.78
CA LEU A 22 63.20 -178.06 61.51
C LEU A 22 61.86 -177.32 61.65
N LEU A 23 61.17 -177.46 62.78
CA LEU A 23 59.92 -176.73 63.06
C LEU A 23 60.15 -175.22 63.31
N MET A 24 61.28 -174.83 63.91
CA MET A 24 61.56 -173.42 64.19
C MET A 24 61.98 -172.65 62.92
N LYS A 25 62.69 -173.30 61.98
CA LYS A 25 63.09 -172.68 60.70
C LYS A 25 61.89 -172.37 59.80
N SER A 26 60.87 -173.22 59.78
CA SER A 26 59.65 -173.00 59.00
C SER A 26 58.85 -171.79 59.49
N ARG A 27 58.77 -171.56 60.81
CA ARG A 27 58.05 -170.40 61.35
C ARG A 27 58.77 -169.06 61.13
N PHE A 28 60.10 -169.04 61.08
CA PHE A 28 60.86 -167.80 60.93
C PHE A 28 60.82 -167.24 59.49
N GLN A 29 60.74 -168.10 58.47
CA GLN A 29 60.61 -167.64 57.08
C GLN A 29 59.24 -166.98 56.78
N GLY A 30 58.18 -167.35 57.51
CA GLY A 30 56.86 -166.72 57.35
C GLY A 30 56.80 -165.26 57.85
N VAL A 31 57.51 -164.93 58.94
CA VAL A 31 57.44 -163.58 59.54
C VAL A 31 58.24 -162.55 58.74
N LEU A 32 59.37 -162.94 58.15
CA LEU A 32 60.22 -162.04 57.34
C LEU A 32 59.55 -161.59 56.04
N ALA A 33 58.72 -162.45 55.43
CA ALA A 33 57.97 -162.09 54.22
C ALA A 33 56.89 -161.03 54.49
N VAL A 34 56.22 -161.12 55.65
CA VAL A 34 55.15 -160.17 56.02
C VAL A 34 55.73 -158.78 56.34
N LEU A 35 56.90 -158.71 56.99
CA LEU A 35 57.52 -157.43 57.33
C LEU A 35 58.00 -156.65 56.09
N ASN A 36 58.57 -157.34 55.10
CA ASN A 36 59.01 -156.70 53.86
C ASN A 36 57.85 -156.18 53.00
N ALA A 37 56.70 -156.87 53.01
CA ALA A 37 55.50 -156.39 52.33
C ALA A 37 54.96 -155.08 52.94
N GLN A 38 54.95 -154.96 54.26
CA GLN A 38 54.47 -153.74 54.94
C GLN A 38 55.38 -152.52 54.74
N LEU A 39 56.69 -152.73 54.58
CA LEU A 39 57.65 -151.65 54.33
C LEU A 39 57.52 -151.08 52.91
N ALA A 40 57.26 -151.94 51.92
CA ALA A 40 56.99 -151.52 50.54
C ALA A 40 55.68 -150.71 50.42
N GLU A 41 54.63 -151.10 51.16
CA GLU A 41 53.36 -150.36 51.16
C GLU A 41 53.50 -148.95 51.76
N LYS A 42 54.32 -148.78 52.81
CA LYS A 42 54.57 -147.45 53.40
C LYS A 42 55.41 -146.54 52.51
N ALA A 43 56.40 -147.08 51.79
CA ALA A 43 57.20 -146.29 50.86
C ALA A 43 56.35 -145.70 49.72
N ALA A 44 55.47 -146.53 49.12
CA ALA A 44 54.56 -146.07 48.06
C ALA A 44 53.58 -144.97 48.51
N ARG A 45 53.17 -144.96 49.79
CA ARG A 45 52.32 -143.89 50.33
C ARG A 45 53.07 -142.56 50.52
N CYS A 46 54.36 -142.57 50.80
CA CYS A 46 55.16 -141.34 50.90
C CYS A 46 55.34 -140.68 49.52
N ASP A 47 55.65 -141.45 48.48
CA ASP A 47 55.82 -140.93 47.11
C ASP A 47 54.53 -140.29 46.58
N PHE A 48 53.36 -140.87 46.88
CA PHE A 48 52.06 -140.31 46.48
C PHE A 48 51.76 -138.96 47.14
N VAL A 49 52.10 -138.80 48.43
CA VAL A 49 51.88 -137.54 49.15
C VAL A 49 52.81 -136.44 48.62
N GLU A 50 54.06 -136.77 48.28
CA GLU A 50 55.01 -135.81 47.71
C GLU A 50 54.58 -135.35 46.31
N GLN A 51 54.06 -136.26 45.47
CA GLN A 51 53.46 -135.90 44.17
C GLN A 51 52.24 -134.99 44.32
N ALA A 52 51.31 -135.30 45.23
CA ALA A 52 50.12 -134.48 45.45
C ALA A 52 50.46 -133.08 45.97
N HIS A 53 51.47 -132.96 46.84
CA HIS A 53 51.96 -131.65 47.31
C HIS A 53 52.60 -130.83 46.20
N ALA A 54 53.37 -131.45 45.30
CA ALA A 54 53.96 -130.77 44.15
C ALA A 54 52.89 -130.26 43.17
N GLU A 55 51.83 -131.03 42.95
CA GLU A 55 50.72 -130.66 42.07
C GLU A 55 49.93 -129.46 42.62
N ILE A 56 49.56 -129.49 43.92
CA ILE A 56 48.87 -128.39 44.61
C ILE A 56 49.72 -127.11 44.66
N ALA A 57 51.03 -127.23 44.88
CA ALA A 57 51.94 -126.09 44.87
C ALA A 57 52.00 -125.44 43.48
N SER A 58 51.95 -126.24 42.40
CA SER A 58 51.91 -125.72 41.03
C SER A 58 50.60 -124.99 40.74
N GLU A 59 49.46 -125.53 41.18
CA GLU A 59 48.16 -124.88 40.98
C GLU A 59 48.04 -123.57 41.75
N LEU A 60 48.56 -123.52 42.99
CA LEU A 60 48.63 -122.29 43.79
C LEU A 60 49.52 -121.23 43.14
N ALA A 61 50.63 -121.61 42.52
CA ALA A 61 51.49 -120.68 41.79
C ALA A 61 50.79 -120.11 40.54
N VAL A 62 50.04 -120.94 39.80
CA VAL A 62 49.24 -120.50 38.64
C VAL A 62 48.10 -119.58 39.07
N LEU A 63 47.42 -119.88 40.19
CA LEU A 63 46.37 -119.03 40.76
C LEU A 63 46.93 -117.70 41.28
N GLY A 64 48.11 -117.72 41.92
CA GLY A 64 48.82 -116.51 42.35
C GLY A 64 49.15 -115.59 41.17
N GLY A 65 49.68 -116.14 40.07
CA GLY A 65 49.95 -115.38 38.85
C GLY A 65 48.69 -114.82 38.19
N LYS A 66 47.57 -115.56 38.21
CA LYS A 66 46.27 -115.03 37.73
C LYS A 66 45.73 -113.91 38.61
N TYR A 67 45.91 -114.01 39.94
CA TYR A 67 45.48 -112.98 40.87
C TYR A 67 46.28 -111.69 40.70
N GLU A 68 47.61 -111.78 40.59
CA GLU A 68 48.46 -110.61 40.28
C GLU A 68 48.08 -109.97 38.95
N HIS A 69 47.85 -110.78 37.89
CA HIS A 69 47.43 -110.24 36.61
C HIS A 69 46.08 -109.51 36.66
N LEU A 70 45.09 -110.05 37.38
CA LEU A 70 43.79 -109.41 37.59
C LEU A 70 43.89 -108.16 38.48
N GLN A 71 44.86 -108.12 39.39
CA GLN A 71 45.12 -106.96 40.24
C GLN A 71 45.75 -105.82 39.43
N ASP A 72 46.73 -106.14 38.58
CA ASP A 72 47.33 -105.19 37.64
C ASP A 72 46.30 -104.66 36.64
N GLU A 73 45.43 -105.54 36.12
CA GLU A 73 44.38 -105.16 35.18
C GLU A 73 43.34 -104.26 35.84
N ASN A 74 42.92 -104.54 37.10
CA ASN A 74 42.06 -103.65 37.88
C ASN A 74 42.71 -102.29 38.15
N TYR A 75 44.00 -102.27 38.48
CA TYR A 75 44.73 -101.04 38.72
C TYR A 75 44.82 -100.19 37.43
N ALA A 76 45.11 -100.84 36.29
CA ALA A 76 45.10 -100.18 34.98
C ALA A 76 43.69 -99.67 34.61
N LEU A 77 42.63 -100.44 34.90
CA LEU A 77 41.25 -100.03 34.68
C LEU A 77 40.90 -98.80 35.54
N GLY A 78 41.28 -98.81 36.82
CA GLY A 78 41.07 -97.68 37.74
C GLY A 78 41.75 -96.41 37.27
N ASN A 79 42.98 -96.50 36.76
CA ASN A 79 43.69 -95.36 36.17
C ASN A 79 42.98 -94.83 34.92
N ARG A 80 42.45 -95.71 34.06
CA ARG A 80 41.67 -95.32 32.88
C ARG A 80 40.34 -94.67 33.25
N PHE A 81 39.66 -95.16 34.28
CA PHE A 81 38.44 -94.53 34.81
C PHE A 81 38.73 -93.14 35.37
N SER A 82 39.79 -92.99 36.17
CA SER A 82 40.18 -91.66 36.69
C SER A 82 40.55 -90.68 35.57
N ALA A 83 41.22 -91.15 34.51
CA ALA A 83 41.50 -90.32 33.33
C ALA A 83 40.21 -89.92 32.58
N ALA A 84 39.26 -90.85 32.42
CA ALA A 84 37.97 -90.59 31.80
C ALA A 84 37.12 -89.61 32.64
N GLU A 85 37.10 -89.74 33.97
CA GLU A 85 36.43 -88.81 34.88
C GLU A 85 36.98 -87.38 34.76
N LYS A 86 38.31 -87.23 34.70
CA LYS A 86 38.94 -85.92 34.45
C LYS A 86 38.56 -85.33 33.10
N GLN A 87 38.48 -86.17 32.06
CA GLN A 87 38.09 -85.72 30.73
C GLN A 87 36.61 -85.33 30.65
N ILE A 88 35.72 -86.06 31.34
CA ILE A 88 34.31 -85.70 31.49
C ILE A 88 34.18 -84.36 32.23
N ALA A 89 34.91 -84.16 33.33
CA ALA A 89 34.89 -82.90 34.07
C ALA A 89 35.35 -81.71 33.20
N TYR A 90 36.42 -81.89 32.42
CA TYR A 90 36.90 -80.87 31.47
C TYR A 90 35.86 -80.56 30.37
N LEU A 91 35.21 -81.59 29.82
CA LEU A 91 34.16 -81.41 28.81
C LEU A 91 32.93 -80.70 29.38
N GLN A 92 32.52 -81.02 30.62
CA GLN A 92 31.44 -80.34 31.32
C GLN A 92 31.77 -78.86 31.58
N GLU A 93 33.01 -78.55 31.96
CA GLU A 93 33.46 -77.17 32.11
C GLU A 93 33.41 -76.40 30.77
N LYS A 94 33.87 -77.02 29.68
CA LYS A 94 33.81 -76.43 28.34
C LYS A 94 32.37 -76.25 27.83
N GLU A 95 31.49 -77.17 28.16
CA GLU A 95 30.06 -77.06 27.84
C GLU A 95 29.42 -75.90 28.62
N ALA A 96 29.72 -75.77 29.92
CA ALA A 96 29.26 -74.64 30.73
C ALA A 96 29.81 -73.29 30.22
N GLU A 97 31.08 -73.24 29.79
CA GLU A 97 31.68 -72.07 29.16
C GLU A 97 30.99 -71.72 27.83
N SER A 98 30.70 -72.72 26.98
CA SER A 98 29.96 -72.53 25.72
C SER A 98 28.55 -71.98 25.96
N VAL A 99 27.84 -72.48 26.96
CA VAL A 99 26.51 -71.99 27.34
C VAL A 99 26.58 -70.53 27.80
N ARG A 100 27.57 -70.16 28.63
CA ARG A 100 27.78 -68.77 29.05
C ARG A 100 28.10 -67.85 27.87
N LEU A 101 28.95 -68.29 26.94
CA LEU A 101 29.31 -67.51 25.76
C LEU A 101 28.10 -67.29 24.84
N LYS A 102 27.27 -68.33 24.65
CA LYS A 102 26.01 -68.24 23.90
C LYS A 102 25.05 -67.24 24.54
N GLN A 103 24.90 -67.29 25.86
CA GLN A 103 24.05 -66.33 26.57
C GLN A 103 24.59 -64.90 26.42
N SER A 104 25.89 -64.69 26.59
CA SER A 104 26.51 -63.38 26.39
C SER A 104 26.36 -62.87 24.96
N TYR A 105 26.40 -63.75 23.96
CA TYR A 105 26.18 -63.40 22.55
C TYR A 105 24.74 -62.96 22.30
N ILE A 106 23.76 -63.66 22.87
CA ILE A 106 22.33 -63.29 22.80
C ILE A 106 22.11 -61.91 23.44
N ASP A 107 22.63 -61.69 24.64
CA ASP A 107 22.49 -60.40 25.34
C ASP A 107 23.14 -59.24 24.55
N LEU A 108 24.28 -59.49 23.90
CA LEU A 108 24.95 -58.52 23.01
C LEU A 108 24.13 -58.25 21.74
N GLN A 109 23.51 -59.28 21.17
CA GLN A 109 22.66 -59.17 19.99
C GLN A 109 21.38 -58.37 20.29
N GLU A 110 20.74 -58.60 21.43
CA GLU A 110 19.58 -57.83 21.89
C GLU A 110 19.94 -56.35 22.12
N LYS A 111 21.09 -56.08 22.75
CA LYS A 111 21.59 -54.70 22.91
C LYS A 111 21.88 -54.02 21.57
N ALA A 112 22.49 -54.73 20.62
CA ALA A 112 22.76 -54.20 19.28
C ALA A 112 21.47 -53.90 18.52
N GLN A 113 20.44 -54.74 18.63
CA GLN A 113 19.11 -54.49 18.07
C GLN A 113 18.44 -53.28 18.73
N GLY A 114 18.50 -53.16 20.05
CA GLY A 114 17.99 -52.00 20.78
C GLY A 114 18.64 -50.69 20.33
N LEU A 115 19.97 -50.67 20.21
CA LEU A 115 20.72 -49.51 19.70
C LEU A 115 20.41 -49.19 18.24
N ALA A 116 20.14 -50.20 17.40
CA ALA A 116 19.76 -49.98 16.00
C ALA A 116 18.39 -49.28 15.91
N VAL A 117 17.40 -49.73 16.68
CA VAL A 117 16.08 -49.10 16.75
C VAL A 117 16.17 -47.67 17.29
N GLU A 118 16.98 -47.44 18.31
CA GLU A 118 17.19 -46.10 18.88
C GLU A 118 17.86 -45.15 17.88
N ASN A 119 18.86 -45.62 17.13
CA ASN A 119 19.48 -44.85 16.05
C ASN A 119 18.50 -44.51 14.93
N GLU A 120 17.66 -45.46 14.52
CA GLU A 120 16.63 -45.21 13.50
C GLU A 120 15.60 -44.18 13.98
N ARG A 121 15.18 -44.26 15.25
CA ARG A 121 14.29 -43.29 15.87
C ARG A 121 14.92 -41.90 15.91
N LEU A 122 16.19 -41.79 16.35
CA LEU A 122 16.94 -40.52 16.39
C LEU A 122 17.13 -39.94 14.98
N ALA A 123 17.44 -40.77 13.98
CA ALA A 123 17.56 -40.34 12.58
C ALA A 123 16.23 -39.79 12.05
N THR A 124 15.11 -40.41 12.42
CA THR A 124 13.77 -39.94 12.07
C THR A 124 13.45 -38.60 12.74
N GLN A 125 13.77 -38.45 14.02
CA GLN A 125 13.59 -37.17 14.75
C GLN A 125 14.44 -36.04 14.15
N LEU A 126 15.72 -36.30 13.87
CA LEU A 126 16.60 -35.35 13.17
C LEU A 126 16.07 -34.97 11.79
N GLY A 127 15.48 -35.93 11.06
CA GLY A 127 14.82 -35.67 9.78
C GLY A 127 13.61 -34.74 9.92
N GLN A 128 12.78 -34.95 10.93
CA GLN A 128 11.62 -34.10 11.24
C GLN A 128 12.04 -32.69 11.66
N GLU A 129 13.03 -32.56 12.54
CA GLU A 129 13.56 -31.25 12.96
C GLU A 129 14.19 -30.47 11.81
N ARG A 130 14.97 -31.13 10.95
CA ARG A 130 15.52 -30.50 9.74
C ARG A 130 14.43 -29.99 8.81
N LYS A 131 13.35 -30.75 8.64
CA LYS A 131 12.21 -30.34 7.83
C LYS A 131 11.48 -29.15 8.46
N ALA A 132 11.19 -29.19 9.75
CA ALA A 132 10.58 -28.09 10.48
C ALA A 132 11.42 -26.80 10.40
N PHE A 133 12.74 -26.92 10.53
CA PHE A 133 13.66 -25.79 10.39
C PHE A 133 13.67 -25.22 8.96
N ALA A 134 13.64 -26.07 7.94
CA ALA A 134 13.55 -25.64 6.54
C ALA A 134 12.24 -24.90 6.25
N ASP A 135 11.11 -25.42 6.77
CA ASP A 135 9.79 -24.79 6.62
C ASP A 135 9.75 -23.43 7.34
N GLN A 136 10.32 -23.34 8.55
CA GLN A 136 10.41 -22.09 9.31
C GLN A 136 11.27 -21.05 8.58
N TYR A 137 12.41 -21.45 8.02
CA TYR A 137 13.28 -20.57 7.25
C TYR A 137 12.62 -20.08 5.95
N ALA A 138 11.88 -20.96 5.27
CA ALA A 138 11.10 -20.58 4.09
C ALA A 138 10.02 -19.54 4.43
N LEU A 139 9.31 -19.72 5.54
CA LEU A 139 8.30 -18.77 6.02
C LEU A 139 8.93 -17.42 6.40
N GLU A 140 10.05 -17.42 7.13
CA GLU A 140 10.75 -16.18 7.49
C GLU A 140 11.21 -15.41 6.25
N ARG A 141 11.73 -16.11 5.23
CA ARG A 141 12.12 -15.50 3.95
C ARG A 141 10.92 -14.88 3.25
N GLN A 142 9.78 -15.56 3.23
CA GLN A 142 8.56 -15.04 2.60
C GLN A 142 8.01 -13.81 3.34
N ILE A 143 8.06 -13.81 4.68
CA ILE A 143 7.68 -12.65 5.50
C ILE A 143 8.62 -11.47 5.23
N ARG A 144 9.94 -11.69 5.20
CA ARG A 144 10.92 -10.63 4.87
C ARG A 144 10.67 -10.03 3.49
N GLN A 145 10.40 -10.86 2.49
CA GLN A 145 10.08 -10.37 1.14
C GLN A 145 8.81 -9.54 1.12
N ARG A 146 7.74 -9.96 1.82
CA ARG A 146 6.52 -9.15 1.93
C ARG A 146 6.79 -7.81 2.61
N ILE A 147 7.52 -7.80 3.72
CA ILE A 147 7.87 -6.57 4.43
C ILE A 147 8.70 -5.63 3.54
N GLU A 148 9.65 -6.16 2.75
CA GLU A 148 10.42 -5.34 1.79
C GLU A 148 9.52 -4.74 0.71
N THR A 149 8.59 -5.51 0.15
CA THR A 149 7.63 -5.00 -0.84
C THR A 149 6.74 -3.92 -0.24
N ASP A 150 6.15 -4.16 0.93
CA ASP A 150 5.27 -3.21 1.61
C ASP A 150 6.03 -1.92 1.99
N LEU A 151 7.30 -2.04 2.36
CA LEU A 151 8.15 -0.89 2.66
C LEU A 151 8.47 -0.07 1.39
N GLU A 152 8.71 -0.74 0.27
CA GLU A 152 8.96 -0.07 -1.01
C GLU A 152 7.70 0.66 -1.51
N GLU A 153 6.52 0.02 -1.40
CA GLU A 153 5.23 0.65 -1.68
C GLU A 153 4.98 1.85 -0.77
N SER A 154 5.20 1.71 0.54
CA SER A 154 5.06 2.81 1.49
C SER A 154 6.02 3.98 1.16
N ARG A 155 7.28 3.70 0.83
CA ARG A 155 8.24 4.73 0.39
C ARG A 155 7.78 5.44 -0.87
N GLN A 156 7.20 4.71 -1.83
CA GLN A 156 6.67 5.31 -3.04
C GLN A 156 5.49 6.23 -2.73
N THR A 157 4.53 5.79 -1.91
CA THR A 157 3.40 6.63 -1.51
C THR A 157 3.85 7.90 -0.77
N VAL A 158 4.87 7.82 0.08
CA VAL A 158 5.44 9.00 0.75
C VAL A 158 6.06 9.97 -0.25
N ARG A 159 6.79 9.48 -1.27
CA ARG A 159 7.32 10.34 -2.34
C ARG A 159 6.21 11.01 -3.14
N ASP A 160 5.16 10.28 -3.47
CA ASP A 160 4.04 10.80 -4.25
C ASP A 160 3.32 11.91 -3.46
N VAL A 161 3.02 11.68 -2.18
CA VAL A 161 2.45 12.71 -1.27
C VAL A 161 3.37 13.92 -1.15
N GLN A 162 4.70 13.72 -1.10
CA GLN A 162 5.65 14.81 -1.00
C GLN A 162 5.73 15.65 -2.28
N ASN A 163 5.59 15.01 -3.45
CA ASN A 163 5.46 15.69 -4.74
C ASN A 163 4.15 16.48 -4.82
N ASP A 164 3.03 15.87 -4.41
CA ASP A 164 1.72 16.53 -4.37
C ASP A 164 1.74 17.75 -3.43
N LEU A 165 2.38 17.63 -2.26
CA LEU A 165 2.53 18.75 -1.33
C LEU A 165 3.35 19.89 -1.94
N SER A 166 4.41 19.56 -2.70
CA SER A 166 5.19 20.56 -3.42
C SER A 166 4.39 21.24 -4.54
N ASP A 167 3.55 20.50 -5.28
CA ASP A 167 2.69 21.07 -6.31
C ASP A 167 1.63 21.99 -5.71
N VAL A 168 0.98 21.55 -4.62
CA VAL A 168 0.02 22.37 -3.87
C VAL A 168 0.70 23.64 -3.33
N GLY A 169 1.92 23.52 -2.78
CA GLY A 169 2.70 24.69 -2.33
C GLY A 169 2.98 25.69 -3.47
N ASN A 170 3.36 25.20 -4.64
CA ASN A 170 3.58 26.04 -5.82
C ASN A 170 2.29 26.73 -6.30
N ARG A 171 1.17 26.01 -6.28
CA ARG A 171 -0.16 26.55 -6.63
C ARG A 171 -0.63 27.59 -5.62
N PHE A 172 -0.36 27.38 -4.33
CA PHE A 172 -0.68 28.34 -3.27
C PHE A 172 0.12 29.63 -3.44
N ALA A 173 1.43 29.52 -3.70
CA ALA A 173 2.28 30.69 -3.98
C ALA A 173 1.85 31.45 -5.24
N ALA A 174 1.36 30.74 -6.27
CA ALA A 174 0.80 31.36 -7.47
C ALA A 174 -0.53 32.10 -7.17
N ALA A 175 -1.41 31.48 -6.36
CA ALA A 175 -2.66 32.07 -5.93
C ALA A 175 -2.45 33.31 -5.06
N GLU A 176 -1.50 33.29 -4.11
CA GLU A 176 -1.14 34.46 -3.31
C GLU A 176 -0.66 35.63 -4.18
N LYS A 177 0.17 35.35 -5.20
CA LYS A 177 0.58 36.38 -6.17
C LYS A 177 -0.59 36.94 -6.96
N GLN A 178 -1.54 36.10 -7.36
CA GLN A 178 -2.75 36.56 -8.06
C GLN A 178 -3.65 37.42 -7.14
N ILE A 179 -3.82 37.03 -5.88
CA ILE A 179 -4.59 37.80 -4.90
C ILE A 179 -3.95 39.18 -4.69
N ALA A 180 -2.62 39.23 -4.49
CA ALA A 180 -1.91 40.50 -4.36
C ALA A 180 -2.08 41.38 -5.61
N HIS A 181 -2.02 40.80 -6.81
CA HIS A 181 -2.25 41.52 -8.05
C HIS A 181 -3.70 42.04 -8.18
N LEU A 182 -4.70 41.24 -7.77
CA LEU A 182 -6.10 41.65 -7.79
C LEU A 182 -6.37 42.78 -6.79
N GLN A 183 -5.78 42.73 -5.59
CA GLN A 183 -5.87 43.81 -4.60
C GLN A 183 -5.25 45.12 -5.13
N GLU A 184 -4.13 45.04 -5.83
CA GLU A 184 -3.52 46.21 -6.49
C GLU A 184 -4.45 46.78 -7.57
N LYS A 185 -5.09 45.91 -8.37
CA LYS A 185 -6.07 46.34 -9.39
C LYS A 185 -7.34 46.93 -8.81
N GLU A 186 -7.81 46.41 -7.69
CA GLU A 186 -8.96 46.95 -6.97
C GLU A 186 -8.65 48.34 -6.40
N ALA A 187 -7.48 48.52 -5.79
CA ALA A 187 -7.02 49.83 -5.32
C ALA A 187 -6.85 50.85 -6.47
N GLU A 188 -6.35 50.40 -7.63
CA GLU A 188 -6.25 51.23 -8.84
C GLU A 188 -7.64 51.62 -9.39
N ALA A 189 -8.58 50.66 -9.44
CA ALA A 189 -9.95 50.91 -9.88
C ALA A 189 -10.68 51.90 -8.98
N GLU A 190 -10.48 51.82 -7.66
CA GLU A 190 -11.10 52.74 -6.71
C GLU A 190 -10.53 54.15 -6.83
N ARG A 191 -9.22 54.30 -7.04
CA ARG A 191 -8.61 55.61 -7.38
C ARG A 191 -9.17 56.19 -8.67
N LEU A 192 -9.35 55.36 -9.70
CA LEU A 192 -9.95 55.81 -10.97
C LEU A 192 -11.40 56.24 -10.78
N ARG A 193 -12.20 55.50 -10.01
CA ARG A 193 -13.58 55.89 -9.68
C ARG A 193 -13.62 57.25 -9.00
N GLN A 194 -12.77 57.46 -8.00
CA GLN A 194 -12.71 58.74 -7.29
C GLN A 194 -12.36 59.89 -8.23
N SER A 195 -11.34 59.69 -9.09
CA SER A 195 -10.97 60.67 -10.11
C SER A 195 -12.10 60.97 -11.09
N HIS A 196 -12.88 59.95 -11.46
CA HIS A 196 -14.01 60.10 -12.38
C HIS A 196 -15.16 60.89 -11.75
N ILE A 197 -15.41 60.70 -10.45
CA ILE A 197 -16.38 61.49 -9.68
C ILE A 197 -15.92 62.96 -9.62
N ASP A 198 -14.66 63.21 -9.25
CA ASP A 198 -14.11 64.58 -9.16
C ASP A 198 -14.15 65.31 -10.52
N LEU A 199 -13.85 64.61 -11.61
CA LEU A 199 -13.93 65.16 -12.97
C LEU A 199 -15.38 65.44 -13.38
N GLN A 200 -16.32 64.56 -13.01
CA GLN A 200 -17.73 64.74 -13.29
C GLN A 200 -18.29 65.96 -12.55
N GLU A 201 -17.93 66.16 -11.27
CA GLU A 201 -18.30 67.36 -10.51
C GLU A 201 -17.73 68.63 -11.14
N LYS A 202 -16.46 68.63 -11.57
CA LYS A 202 -15.85 69.77 -12.28
C LYS A 202 -16.54 70.06 -13.61
N ALA A 203 -16.87 69.04 -14.39
CA ALA A 203 -17.59 69.19 -15.65
C ALA A 203 -18.98 69.80 -15.43
N GLN A 204 -19.69 69.36 -14.38
CA GLN A 204 -20.98 69.91 -13.99
C GLN A 204 -20.86 71.37 -13.55
N GLY A 205 -19.83 71.71 -12.77
CA GLY A 205 -19.54 73.10 -12.38
C GLY A 205 -19.27 74.01 -13.58
N LEU A 206 -18.42 73.56 -14.52
CA LEU A 206 -18.12 74.30 -15.75
C LEU A 206 -19.33 74.44 -16.68
N ALA A 207 -20.23 73.47 -16.70
CA ALA A 207 -21.47 73.55 -17.48
C ALA A 207 -22.39 74.67 -16.93
N VAL A 208 -22.58 74.71 -15.61
CA VAL A 208 -23.35 75.77 -14.93
C VAL A 208 -22.73 77.14 -15.18
N GLU A 209 -21.39 77.25 -15.11
CA GLU A 209 -20.70 78.51 -15.35
C GLU A 209 -20.80 78.98 -16.81
N ASN A 210 -20.70 78.06 -17.78
CA ASN A 210 -20.95 78.38 -19.19
C ASN A 210 -22.38 78.85 -19.44
N GLU A 211 -23.38 78.20 -18.84
CA GLU A 211 -24.77 78.61 -18.97
C GLU A 211 -25.00 80.01 -18.37
N ARG A 212 -24.38 80.30 -17.23
CA ARG A 212 -24.40 81.63 -16.61
C ARG A 212 -23.75 82.70 -17.50
N LEU A 213 -22.56 82.42 -18.03
CA LEU A 213 -21.84 83.34 -18.93
C LEU A 213 -22.61 83.57 -20.23
N THR A 214 -23.20 82.53 -20.79
CA THR A 214 -24.03 82.63 -22.01
C THR A 214 -25.24 83.53 -21.76
N THR A 215 -25.90 83.37 -20.61
CA THR A 215 -27.03 84.22 -20.20
C THR A 215 -26.59 85.68 -20.02
N GLN A 216 -25.42 85.91 -19.43
CA GLN A 216 -24.88 87.25 -19.22
C GLN A 216 -24.51 87.93 -20.55
N ILE A 217 -23.89 87.20 -21.49
CA ILE A 217 -23.59 87.69 -22.84
C ILE A 217 -24.88 88.06 -23.58
N GLU A 218 -25.92 87.23 -23.47
CA GLU A 218 -27.21 87.51 -24.11
C GLU A 218 -27.88 88.77 -23.53
N GLN A 219 -27.84 88.95 -22.21
CA GLN A 219 -28.31 90.17 -21.55
C GLN A 219 -27.51 91.41 -21.98
N GLU A 220 -26.17 91.32 -22.06
CA GLU A 220 -25.33 92.41 -22.55
C GLU A 220 -25.59 92.72 -24.02
N ARG A 221 -25.86 91.71 -24.86
CA ARG A 221 -26.27 91.89 -26.26
C ARG A 221 -27.59 92.64 -26.35
N LEU A 222 -28.61 92.19 -25.62
CA LEU A 222 -29.92 92.84 -25.59
C LEU A 222 -29.81 94.29 -25.11
N ALA A 223 -29.07 94.54 -24.03
CA ALA A 223 -28.82 95.89 -23.52
C ALA A 223 -28.02 96.75 -24.50
N SER A 224 -27.03 96.18 -25.20
CA SER A 224 -26.28 96.89 -26.24
C SER A 224 -27.14 97.20 -27.46
N GLU A 225 -28.03 96.29 -27.85
CA GLU A 225 -28.95 96.47 -28.96
C GLU A 225 -30.01 97.53 -28.65
N GLU A 226 -30.56 97.53 -27.43
CA GLU A 226 -31.43 98.59 -26.91
C GLU A 226 -30.69 99.93 -26.85
N LYS A 227 -29.45 99.95 -26.37
CA LYS A 227 -28.61 101.16 -26.34
C LYS A 227 -28.26 101.65 -27.74
N LEU A 228 -27.99 100.77 -28.70
CA LEU A 228 -27.76 101.13 -30.11
C LEU A 228 -29.04 101.65 -30.76
N SER A 229 -30.21 101.10 -30.42
CA SER A 229 -31.51 101.61 -30.85
C SER A 229 -31.75 103.01 -30.30
N LEU A 230 -31.58 103.22 -28.99
CA LEU A 230 -31.67 104.53 -28.35
C LEU A 230 -30.65 105.51 -28.91
N LEU A 231 -29.41 105.09 -29.17
CA LEU A 231 -28.41 105.92 -29.83
C LEU A 231 -28.75 106.18 -31.30
N GLY A 232 -29.45 105.28 -31.98
CA GLY A 232 -29.96 105.45 -33.33
C GLY A 232 -31.10 106.46 -33.38
N GLU A 233 -32.04 106.39 -32.43
CA GLU A 233 -33.11 107.37 -32.23
C GLU A 233 -32.55 108.73 -31.80
N ALA A 234 -31.62 108.73 -30.84
CA ALA A 234 -30.90 109.92 -30.42
C ALA A 234 -30.07 110.48 -31.55
N ARG A 235 -29.42 109.66 -32.39
CA ARG A 235 -28.70 110.09 -33.59
C ARG A 235 -29.65 110.62 -34.64
N LYS A 236 -30.85 110.06 -34.81
CA LYS A 236 -31.86 110.58 -35.73
C LYS A 236 -32.34 111.95 -35.26
N SER A 237 -32.69 112.07 -33.97
CA SER A 237 -33.04 113.35 -33.34
C SER A 237 -31.88 114.35 -33.37
N LEU A 238 -30.65 113.91 -33.07
CA LEU A 238 -29.43 114.69 -33.19
C LEU A 238 -29.10 114.99 -34.64
N SER A 239 -29.46 114.17 -35.62
CA SER A 239 -29.28 114.39 -37.06
C SER A 239 -30.31 115.40 -37.57
N ASP A 240 -31.52 115.42 -37.02
CA ASP A 240 -32.49 116.48 -37.25
C ASP A 240 -32.02 117.80 -36.61
N GLN A 241 -31.38 117.73 -35.44
CA GLN A 241 -30.69 118.86 -34.80
C GLN A 241 -29.35 119.22 -35.49
N PHE A 242 -28.65 118.24 -36.07
CA PHE A 242 -27.41 118.39 -36.84
C PHE A 242 -27.71 118.86 -38.25
N GLN A 243 -28.86 118.60 -38.86
CA GLN A 243 -29.25 119.26 -40.10
C GLN A 243 -29.42 120.76 -39.85
N ASN A 244 -29.89 121.12 -38.65
CA ASN A 244 -29.94 122.50 -38.18
C ASN A 244 -28.56 123.06 -37.77
N LEU A 245 -27.62 122.22 -37.28
CA LEU A 245 -26.28 122.61 -36.83
C LEU A 245 -25.15 122.42 -37.89
N ALA A 246 -25.36 121.63 -38.94
CA ALA A 246 -24.42 121.30 -40.04
C ALA A 246 -24.47 122.34 -41.16
N ASN A 247 -25.43 123.27 -41.11
CA ASN A 247 -25.25 124.58 -41.73
C ASN A 247 -24.26 125.47 -40.95
N THR A 248 -23.90 125.10 -39.72
CA THR A 248 -23.01 125.87 -38.83
C THR A 248 -21.65 125.19 -38.58
N ILE A 249 -21.55 123.87 -38.79
CA ILE A 249 -20.34 123.08 -38.53
C ILE A 249 -19.99 122.25 -39.77
N LEU A 250 -19.56 122.91 -40.84
CA LEU A 250 -18.73 122.24 -41.86
C LEU A 250 -17.27 122.13 -41.41
N GLU A 251 -16.83 122.86 -40.38
CA GLU A 251 -15.42 123.27 -40.34
C GLU A 251 -14.51 122.60 -39.31
N GLU A 252 -14.99 121.74 -38.40
CA GLU A 252 -14.11 121.20 -37.34
C GLU A 252 -13.93 119.67 -37.38
N LYS A 253 -12.81 119.27 -37.99
CA LYS A 253 -12.00 118.07 -37.67
C LYS A 253 -12.43 116.71 -38.23
N SER A 254 -12.29 116.58 -39.55
CA SER A 254 -11.95 115.32 -40.24
C SER A 254 -10.45 114.95 -40.10
N ARG A 255 -9.90 114.79 -38.89
CA ARG A 255 -8.48 114.38 -38.76
C ARG A 255 -8.12 113.61 -37.47
N ARG A 256 -8.25 112.28 -37.51
CA ARG A 256 -7.30 111.25 -36.99
C ARG A 256 -7.99 109.88 -36.93
N PHE A 257 -7.82 109.04 -37.94
CA PHE A 257 -6.67 108.11 -38.10
C PHE A 257 -6.68 107.00 -37.04
N THR A 258 -7.49 105.99 -37.32
CA THR A 258 -7.12 104.58 -37.46
C THR A 258 -5.67 104.25 -37.14
N GLU A 259 -5.39 103.75 -35.94
CA GLU A 259 -4.21 102.94 -35.65
C GLU A 259 -4.36 102.28 -34.28
N GLN A 260 -4.68 100.99 -34.26
CA GLN A 260 -4.25 99.99 -33.27
C GLN A 260 -5.07 98.70 -33.43
N ASN A 261 -4.81 97.94 -34.50
CA ASN A 261 -5.37 96.58 -34.61
C ASN A 261 -4.45 95.63 -35.39
N ARG A 262 -3.15 95.66 -35.11
CA ARG A 262 -2.19 94.78 -35.80
C ARG A 262 -1.12 94.16 -34.90
N GLU A 263 -1.38 93.97 -33.60
CA GLU A 263 -0.33 93.47 -32.70
C GLU A 263 -0.79 92.45 -31.64
N GLN A 264 -1.85 91.67 -31.89
CA GLN A 264 -2.26 90.58 -30.99
C GLN A 264 -2.53 89.23 -31.67
N LEU A 265 -1.95 88.97 -32.85
CA LEU A 265 -2.03 87.66 -33.53
C LEU A 265 -0.65 87.02 -33.75
N HIS A 266 0.24 87.09 -32.75
CA HIS A 266 1.52 86.36 -32.79
C HIS A 266 1.83 85.52 -31.54
N GLN A 267 0.96 85.48 -30.53
CA GLN A 267 1.20 84.71 -29.30
C GLN A 267 0.26 83.49 -29.09
N VAL A 268 -0.47 83.06 -30.11
CA VAL A 268 -1.38 81.89 -30.02
C VAL A 268 -0.81 80.64 -30.72
N LEU A 269 0.23 80.78 -31.54
CA LEU A 269 0.77 79.69 -32.37
C LEU A 269 2.12 79.14 -31.85
N ASN A 270 2.15 78.70 -30.58
CA ASN A 270 3.23 77.82 -30.10
C ASN A 270 2.75 76.63 -29.24
N PRO A 271 1.66 76.68 -28.45
CA PRO A 271 1.29 75.54 -27.60
C PRO A 271 0.31 74.56 -28.27
N LEU A 272 0.22 74.54 -29.61
CA LEU A 272 -0.58 73.54 -30.35
C LEU A 272 0.26 72.30 -30.72
N ASN A 273 1.57 72.44 -30.85
CA ASN A 273 2.44 71.37 -31.36
C ASN A 273 2.84 70.34 -30.28
N GLU A 274 2.78 70.70 -29.00
CA GLU A 274 3.13 69.79 -27.88
C GLU A 274 1.96 68.91 -27.42
N ARG A 275 0.71 69.33 -27.64
CA ARG A 275 -0.48 68.58 -27.19
C ARG A 275 -0.89 67.43 -28.12
N ILE A 276 -0.35 67.35 -29.33
CA ILE A 276 -0.65 66.30 -30.30
C ILE A 276 0.20 65.04 -30.09
N HIS A 277 1.38 65.14 -29.45
CA HIS A 277 2.25 63.98 -29.19
C HIS A 277 1.85 63.15 -27.95
N GLY A 278 1.31 63.77 -26.90
CA GLY A 278 0.87 63.05 -25.69
C GLY A 278 -0.42 62.23 -25.86
N PHE A 279 -1.25 62.56 -26.85
CA PHE A 279 -2.49 61.84 -27.14
C PHE A 279 -2.24 60.48 -27.83
N GLY A 280 -1.08 60.32 -28.50
CA GLY A 280 -0.72 59.09 -29.22
C GLY A 280 -0.28 57.92 -28.33
N GLU A 281 0.28 58.17 -27.15
CA GLU A 281 0.79 57.11 -26.25
C GLU A 281 -0.30 56.53 -25.33
N LEU A 282 -1.26 57.34 -24.88
CA LEU A 282 -2.34 56.92 -23.99
C LEU A 282 -3.34 55.97 -24.70
N VAL A 283 -3.52 56.15 -26.00
CA VAL A 283 -4.33 55.26 -26.86
C VAL A 283 -3.66 53.89 -27.02
N LYS A 284 -2.33 53.82 -26.94
CA LYS A 284 -1.55 52.58 -27.17
C LYS A 284 -1.59 51.63 -25.97
N GLN A 285 -1.57 52.15 -24.74
CA GLN A 285 -1.58 51.35 -23.50
C GLN A 285 -2.96 50.76 -23.16
N THR A 286 -4.05 51.43 -23.52
CA THR A 286 -5.42 50.94 -23.27
C THR A 286 -5.74 49.72 -24.16
N TYR A 287 -5.16 49.67 -25.36
CA TYR A 287 -5.30 48.55 -26.30
C TYR A 287 -4.62 47.25 -25.84
N ASP A 288 -3.54 47.30 -25.04
CA ASP A 288 -2.74 46.11 -24.70
C ASP A 288 -3.33 45.24 -23.57
N LYS A 289 -4.14 45.81 -22.68
CA LYS A 289 -4.76 45.07 -21.56
C LYS A 289 -6.06 44.39 -21.99
N GLU A 290 -6.87 45.06 -22.81
CA GLU A 290 -8.02 44.48 -23.50
C GLU A 290 -7.58 43.38 -24.48
N SER A 291 -6.41 43.54 -25.10
CA SER A 291 -5.78 42.52 -25.96
C SER A 291 -5.51 41.19 -25.26
N ARG A 292 -5.20 41.12 -23.96
CA ARG A 292 -4.88 39.84 -23.28
C ARG A 292 -6.10 38.97 -22.94
N GLU A 293 -7.18 39.59 -22.49
CA GLU A 293 -8.47 38.90 -22.32
C GLU A 293 -9.04 38.52 -23.69
N ARG A 294 -8.91 39.42 -24.68
CA ARG A 294 -9.22 39.13 -26.07
C ARG A 294 -8.35 38.04 -26.66
N LEU A 295 -7.08 37.89 -26.28
CA LEU A 295 -6.18 36.81 -26.74
C LEU A 295 -6.55 35.45 -26.14
N THR A 296 -7.05 35.42 -24.90
CA THR A 296 -7.51 34.17 -24.25
C THR A 296 -8.83 33.72 -24.86
N LEU A 297 -9.76 34.67 -25.05
CA LEU A 297 -10.99 34.47 -25.82
C LEU A 297 -10.69 34.16 -27.29
N GLU A 298 -9.71 34.80 -27.92
CA GLU A 298 -9.31 34.58 -29.31
C GLU A 298 -8.62 33.24 -29.48
N ASN A 299 -7.86 32.75 -28.49
CA ASN A 299 -7.29 31.40 -28.52
C ASN A 299 -8.38 30.35 -28.34
N GLU A 300 -9.33 30.54 -27.43
CA GLU A 300 -10.47 29.64 -27.28
C GLU A 300 -11.42 29.73 -28.49
N LEU A 301 -11.58 30.92 -29.09
CA LEU A 301 -12.32 31.16 -30.32
C LEU A 301 -11.60 30.58 -31.53
N LYS A 302 -10.27 30.64 -31.63
CA LYS A 302 -9.45 29.98 -32.66
C LYS A 302 -9.50 28.48 -32.51
N ARG A 303 -9.53 27.97 -31.28
CA ARG A 303 -9.74 26.55 -31.00
C ARG A 303 -11.15 26.12 -31.41
N LEU A 304 -12.17 26.91 -31.07
CA LEU A 304 -13.54 26.71 -31.56
C LEU A 304 -13.62 26.82 -33.08
N GLN A 305 -12.95 27.78 -33.71
CA GLN A 305 -12.88 27.93 -35.17
C GLN A 305 -12.14 26.75 -35.80
N GLY A 306 -11.10 26.21 -35.17
CA GLY A 306 -10.36 25.03 -35.61
C GLY A 306 -11.20 23.75 -35.50
N LEU A 307 -11.87 23.55 -34.37
CA LEU A 307 -12.86 22.48 -34.18
C LEU A 307 -14.01 22.61 -35.18
N ASN A 308 -14.50 23.83 -35.39
CA ASN A 308 -15.57 24.10 -36.34
C ASN A 308 -15.10 23.90 -37.79
N ALA A 309 -13.86 24.26 -38.14
CA ALA A 309 -13.27 24.00 -39.44
C ALA A 309 -13.05 22.50 -39.68
N GLN A 310 -12.61 21.75 -38.66
CA GLN A 310 -12.52 20.29 -38.71
C GLN A 310 -13.90 19.67 -38.90
N LEU A 311 -14.88 20.00 -38.04
CA LEU A 311 -16.26 19.54 -38.16
C LEU A 311 -16.89 19.93 -39.50
N HIS A 312 -16.60 21.11 -40.03
CA HIS A 312 -17.07 21.56 -41.34
C HIS A 312 -16.41 20.78 -42.49
N SER A 313 -15.11 20.49 -42.39
CA SER A 313 -14.39 19.67 -43.37
C SER A 313 -14.89 18.22 -43.36
N GLU A 314 -15.16 17.66 -42.18
CA GLU A 314 -15.74 16.34 -41.98
C GLU A 314 -17.18 16.31 -42.51
N ALA A 315 -17.99 17.32 -42.21
CA ALA A 315 -19.36 17.45 -42.74
C ALA A 315 -19.38 17.60 -44.26
N LYS A 316 -18.42 18.29 -44.88
CA LYS A 316 -18.32 18.47 -46.34
C LYS A 316 -17.85 17.20 -47.05
N ALA A 317 -16.82 16.53 -46.51
CA ALA A 317 -16.37 15.23 -47.00
C ALA A 317 -17.49 14.18 -46.87
N LEU A 318 -18.28 14.27 -45.80
CA LEU A 318 -19.43 13.41 -45.55
C LEU A 318 -20.64 13.75 -46.42
N THR A 319 -20.92 15.02 -46.72
CA THR A 319 -21.99 15.41 -47.66
C THR A 319 -21.76 14.74 -49.01
N ASN A 320 -20.51 14.64 -49.45
CA ASN A 320 -20.14 13.90 -50.65
C ASN A 320 -20.33 12.38 -50.50
N ALA A 321 -20.09 11.81 -49.30
CA ALA A 321 -20.27 10.38 -49.02
C ALA A 321 -21.74 9.96 -48.80
N LEU A 322 -22.59 10.85 -48.30
CA LEU A 322 -24.03 10.65 -48.03
C LEU A 322 -24.90 10.79 -49.29
N THR A 323 -24.32 11.20 -50.43
CA THR A 323 -25.04 11.35 -51.71
C THR A 323 -25.64 10.04 -52.26
N GLY A 324 -25.34 8.87 -51.66
CA GLY A 324 -25.71 7.55 -52.19
C GLY A 324 -26.51 6.60 -51.28
N THR A 325 -26.99 6.96 -50.08
CA THR A 325 -27.66 5.97 -49.18
C THR A 325 -28.87 6.49 -48.37
N GLN A 326 -29.78 5.55 -48.07
CA GLN A 326 -31.13 5.69 -47.51
C GLN A 326 -31.26 6.52 -46.21
N ASN A 327 -32.44 7.12 -45.99
CA ASN A 327 -32.85 7.95 -44.82
C ASN A 327 -32.44 7.43 -43.42
N LYS A 328 -32.26 6.11 -43.24
CA LYS A 328 -31.87 5.50 -41.96
C LYS A 328 -30.39 5.72 -41.61
N VAL A 329 -29.51 5.78 -42.61
CA VAL A 329 -28.07 6.03 -42.42
C VAL A 329 -27.85 7.49 -41.99
N GLN A 330 -28.63 8.41 -42.55
CA GLN A 330 -28.57 9.84 -42.23
C GLN A 330 -29.00 10.15 -40.79
N GLY A 331 -30.03 9.48 -40.27
CA GLY A 331 -30.48 9.65 -38.88
C GLY A 331 -29.42 9.20 -37.87
N ASN A 332 -28.85 8.02 -38.07
CA ASN A 332 -27.77 7.50 -37.22
C ASN A 332 -26.52 8.40 -37.23
N TRP A 333 -26.24 9.08 -38.35
CA TRP A 333 -25.14 10.05 -38.44
C TRP A 333 -25.42 11.35 -37.69
N GLY A 334 -26.66 11.84 -37.69
CA GLY A 334 -27.06 12.99 -36.88
C GLY A 334 -26.85 12.74 -35.38
N GLU A 335 -27.16 11.53 -34.92
CA GLU A 335 -26.91 11.08 -33.54
C GLU A 335 -25.40 10.98 -33.24
N MET A 336 -24.60 10.44 -34.17
CA MET A 336 -23.14 10.37 -34.01
C MET A 336 -22.52 11.76 -33.89
N ILE A 337 -22.90 12.73 -34.72
CA ILE A 337 -22.38 14.10 -34.64
C ILE A 337 -22.82 14.76 -33.32
N LEU A 338 -24.06 14.53 -32.89
CA LEU A 338 -24.55 15.03 -31.60
C LEU A 338 -23.72 14.45 -30.43
N GLU A 339 -23.41 13.15 -30.45
CA GLU A 339 -22.56 12.51 -29.44
C GLU A 339 -21.14 13.09 -29.46
N THR A 340 -20.54 13.26 -30.63
CA THR A 340 -19.22 13.90 -30.78
C THR A 340 -19.21 15.34 -30.23
N VAL A 341 -20.28 16.12 -30.44
CA VAL A 341 -20.40 17.48 -29.89
C VAL A 341 -20.52 17.47 -28.36
N LEU A 342 -21.26 16.50 -27.80
CA LEU A 342 -21.37 16.31 -26.34
C LEU A 342 -20.02 15.91 -25.73
N GLU A 343 -19.30 14.97 -26.32
CA GLU A 343 -17.97 14.55 -25.86
C GLU A 343 -16.97 15.71 -25.91
N ASN A 344 -16.96 16.46 -27.00
CA ASN A 344 -16.07 17.62 -27.17
C ASN A 344 -16.44 18.83 -26.31
N SER A 345 -17.66 18.87 -25.76
CA SER A 345 -18.08 19.95 -24.86
C SER A 345 -17.42 19.88 -23.48
N GLY A 346 -16.81 18.74 -23.14
CA GLY A 346 -16.22 18.50 -21.83
C GLY A 346 -17.24 18.05 -20.78
N LEU A 347 -18.46 17.70 -21.19
CA LEU A 347 -19.48 17.13 -20.31
C LEU A 347 -19.27 15.62 -20.11
N GLN A 348 -19.62 15.11 -18.93
CA GLN A 348 -19.51 13.69 -18.56
C GLN A 348 -20.82 12.91 -18.80
N LYS A 349 -20.73 11.84 -19.60
CA LYS A 349 -21.86 10.93 -19.88
C LYS A 349 -22.34 10.25 -18.58
N GLY A 350 -23.66 10.18 -18.39
CA GLY A 350 -24.31 9.56 -17.22
C GLY A 350 -24.44 10.46 -16.00
N ARG A 351 -23.67 11.55 -15.90
CA ARG A 351 -23.80 12.56 -14.84
C ARG A 351 -24.35 13.87 -15.38
N GLU A 352 -23.69 14.44 -16.38
CA GLU A 352 -23.95 15.78 -16.90
C GLU A 352 -24.80 15.73 -18.18
N TYR A 353 -24.83 14.59 -18.88
CA TYR A 353 -25.83 14.32 -19.91
C TYR A 353 -26.19 12.84 -20.01
N THR A 354 -27.40 12.55 -20.48
CA THR A 354 -27.92 11.19 -20.70
C THR A 354 -28.43 11.06 -22.12
N VAL A 355 -28.00 10.01 -22.82
CA VAL A 355 -28.45 9.64 -24.17
C VAL A 355 -29.62 8.65 -24.03
N GLN A 356 -30.72 8.88 -24.75
CA GLN A 356 -31.92 8.01 -24.72
C GLN A 356 -32.55 7.86 -23.33
N ALA A 357 -32.94 8.97 -22.69
CA ALA A 357 -33.73 8.92 -21.46
C ALA A 357 -35.11 8.31 -21.74
N ALA A 358 -35.27 7.01 -21.47
CA ALA A 358 -36.54 6.31 -21.67
C ALA A 358 -37.54 6.71 -20.57
N SER A 359 -38.26 7.80 -20.80
CA SER A 359 -39.40 8.20 -19.97
C SER A 359 -40.69 7.73 -20.62
N VAL A 360 -41.41 6.83 -19.94
CA VAL A 360 -42.69 6.27 -20.41
C VAL A 360 -43.82 7.02 -19.70
N ARG A 361 -44.62 7.79 -20.43
CA ARG A 361 -45.88 8.34 -19.92
C ARG A 361 -47.02 7.39 -20.26
N LYS A 362 -47.84 7.04 -19.26
CA LYS A 362 -49.19 6.50 -19.47
C LYS A 362 -50.15 7.69 -19.44
N GLU A 363 -50.93 7.89 -20.51
CA GLU A 363 -52.01 8.87 -20.51
C GLU A 363 -53.24 8.30 -19.77
N GLU A 364 -54.15 9.18 -19.31
CA GLU A 364 -55.38 8.79 -18.59
C GLU A 364 -56.35 7.90 -19.42
N ASP A 365 -56.22 7.90 -20.75
CA ASP A 365 -56.97 7.04 -21.68
C ASP A 365 -56.30 5.67 -21.92
N GLY A 366 -55.27 5.32 -21.14
CA GLY A 366 -54.54 4.05 -21.27
C GLY A 366 -53.58 3.96 -22.47
N SER A 367 -53.49 5.00 -23.30
CA SER A 367 -52.53 5.08 -24.40
C SER A 367 -51.12 5.39 -23.87
N THR A 368 -50.11 4.63 -24.34
CA THR A 368 -48.71 4.83 -23.95
C THR A 368 -48.00 5.64 -25.04
N ARG A 369 -47.83 6.94 -24.83
CA ARG A 369 -47.06 7.78 -25.76
C ARG A 369 -45.62 7.89 -25.28
N ARG A 370 -44.70 7.23 -26.00
CA ARG A 370 -43.26 7.37 -25.76
C ARG A 370 -42.79 8.72 -26.31
N LEU A 371 -42.57 9.69 -25.41
CA LEU A 371 -41.87 10.94 -25.71
C LEU A 371 -40.41 10.75 -25.28
N GLN A 372 -39.57 10.31 -26.21
CA GLN A 372 -38.15 10.09 -25.95
C GLN A 372 -37.36 11.23 -26.60
N PRO A 373 -36.81 12.17 -25.81
CA PRO A 373 -35.80 13.08 -26.33
C PRO A 373 -34.53 12.29 -26.67
N ASP A 374 -33.77 12.76 -27.66
CA ASP A 374 -32.55 12.07 -28.08
C ASP A 374 -31.46 12.22 -27.00
N VAL A 375 -31.32 13.42 -26.43
CA VAL A 375 -30.37 13.72 -25.34
C VAL A 375 -30.97 14.67 -24.30
N LEU A 376 -30.63 14.42 -23.03
CA LEU A 376 -30.93 15.28 -21.89
C LEU A 376 -29.62 15.74 -21.25
N VAL A 377 -29.41 17.05 -21.14
CA VAL A 377 -28.24 17.65 -20.49
C VAL A 377 -28.64 18.22 -19.14
N ASN A 378 -27.96 17.80 -18.08
CA ASN A 378 -28.19 18.25 -16.72
C ASN A 378 -27.40 19.54 -16.45
N LEU A 379 -28.05 20.47 -15.76
CA LEU A 379 -27.47 21.70 -15.24
C LEU A 379 -27.52 21.63 -13.70
N PRO A 380 -26.76 22.49 -13.01
CA PRO A 380 -26.95 22.73 -11.58
C PRO A 380 -28.40 23.11 -11.24
N ASP A 381 -28.78 22.98 -9.96
CA ASP A 381 -30.15 23.18 -9.46
C ASP A 381 -31.20 22.22 -10.05
N ASN A 382 -30.78 21.02 -10.43
CA ASN A 382 -31.62 20.00 -11.09
C ASN A 382 -32.27 20.48 -12.40
N LYS A 383 -31.75 21.53 -13.04
CA LYS A 383 -32.28 22.01 -14.32
C LYS A 383 -31.82 21.15 -15.49
N GLN A 384 -32.58 21.10 -16.57
CA GLN A 384 -32.27 20.25 -17.73
C GLN A 384 -32.46 20.95 -19.08
N ILE A 385 -31.59 20.67 -20.05
CA ILE A 385 -31.75 21.05 -21.45
C ILE A 385 -32.09 19.79 -22.26
N VAL A 386 -33.13 19.88 -23.08
CA VAL A 386 -33.58 18.79 -23.95
C VAL A 386 -33.08 19.04 -25.37
N ILE A 387 -32.47 18.05 -26.00
CA ILE A 387 -31.97 18.12 -27.39
C ILE A 387 -32.65 17.04 -28.26
N ASP A 388 -33.19 17.45 -29.41
CA ASP A 388 -33.78 16.56 -30.44
C ASP A 388 -33.10 16.83 -31.80
N SER A 389 -32.69 15.77 -32.51
CA SER A 389 -31.77 15.84 -33.67
C SER A 389 -32.39 15.47 -35.03
N LYS A 390 -33.71 15.27 -35.10
CA LYS A 390 -34.35 14.58 -36.24
C LYS A 390 -34.73 15.49 -37.41
N VAL A 391 -33.80 16.33 -37.87
CA VAL A 391 -34.01 17.18 -39.06
C VAL A 391 -33.59 16.46 -40.33
N SER A 392 -34.53 16.29 -41.27
CA SER A 392 -34.24 15.72 -42.59
C SER A 392 -33.48 16.70 -43.46
N LEU A 393 -32.30 16.30 -43.96
CA LEU A 393 -31.49 17.12 -44.88
C LEU A 393 -31.62 16.68 -46.36
N THR A 394 -32.60 15.83 -46.70
CA THR A 394 -32.72 15.32 -48.07
C THR A 394 -32.92 16.44 -49.11
N ALA A 395 -33.70 17.46 -48.76
CA ALA A 395 -33.92 18.63 -49.62
C ALA A 395 -32.65 19.49 -49.75
N TYR A 396 -31.87 19.64 -48.67
CA TYR A 396 -30.58 20.31 -48.71
C TYR A 396 -29.57 19.61 -49.63
N VAL A 397 -29.49 18.27 -49.57
CA VAL A 397 -28.60 17.51 -50.47
C VAL A 397 -29.01 17.72 -51.93
N ARG A 398 -30.31 17.66 -52.25
CA ARG A 398 -30.79 17.92 -53.62
C ARG A 398 -30.55 19.36 -54.06
N TYR A 399 -30.67 20.34 -53.16
CA TYR A 399 -30.28 21.72 -53.41
C TYR A 399 -28.82 21.83 -53.84
N THR A 400 -27.89 21.18 -53.11
CA THR A 400 -26.46 21.22 -53.46
C THR A 400 -26.11 20.52 -54.78
N GLN A 401 -26.98 19.64 -55.26
CA GLN A 401 -26.82 18.89 -56.51
C GLN A 401 -27.57 19.52 -57.69
N ALA A 402 -28.38 20.56 -57.45
CA ALA A 402 -29.17 21.19 -58.50
C ALA A 402 -28.27 21.81 -59.58
N SER A 403 -28.57 21.52 -60.84
CA SER A 403 -27.78 22.01 -61.99
C SER A 403 -28.31 23.34 -62.54
N ASP A 404 -29.53 23.72 -62.15
CA ASP A 404 -30.24 24.91 -62.58
C ASP A 404 -30.81 25.69 -61.38
N ALA A 405 -30.95 27.01 -61.56
CA ALA A 405 -31.34 27.93 -60.49
C ALA A 405 -32.79 27.72 -60.01
N ASP A 406 -33.70 27.30 -60.91
CA ASP A 406 -35.10 27.07 -60.57
C ASP A 406 -35.28 25.83 -59.69
N THR A 407 -34.57 24.74 -60.01
CA THR A 407 -34.52 23.54 -59.17
C THR A 407 -33.88 23.84 -57.83
N ALA A 408 -32.79 24.62 -57.79
CA ALA A 408 -32.17 25.06 -56.55
C ALA A 408 -33.16 25.84 -55.66
N ALA A 409 -33.86 26.82 -56.20
CA ALA A 409 -34.85 27.59 -55.45
C ALA A 409 -35.98 26.70 -54.88
N ARG A 410 -36.46 25.73 -55.66
CA ARG A 410 -37.51 24.79 -55.22
C ARG A 410 -37.04 23.88 -54.08
N GLU A 411 -35.84 23.30 -54.19
CA GLU A 411 -35.31 22.42 -53.14
C GLU A 411 -34.93 23.19 -51.86
N LEU A 412 -34.51 24.45 -51.99
CA LEU A 412 -34.31 25.34 -50.84
C LEU A 412 -35.62 25.62 -50.09
N ALA A 413 -36.69 25.94 -50.82
CA ALA A 413 -38.01 26.11 -50.21
C ALA A 413 -38.49 24.81 -49.51
N ALA A 414 -38.23 23.65 -50.12
CA ALA A 414 -38.54 22.36 -49.51
C ALA A 414 -37.72 22.07 -48.25
N HIS A 415 -36.45 22.50 -48.19
CA HIS A 415 -35.61 22.40 -46.99
C HIS A 415 -36.14 23.23 -45.83
N VAL A 416 -36.48 24.51 -46.08
CA VAL A 416 -37.09 25.38 -45.05
C VAL A 416 -38.44 24.82 -44.58
N ALA A 417 -39.26 24.30 -45.51
CA ALA A 417 -40.53 23.66 -45.16
C ALA A 417 -40.35 22.41 -44.29
N SER A 418 -39.31 21.60 -44.55
CA SER A 418 -38.95 20.43 -43.73
C SER A 418 -38.58 20.82 -42.28
N ILE A 419 -37.75 21.86 -42.12
CA ILE A 419 -37.40 22.40 -40.80
C ILE A 419 -38.64 22.88 -40.05
N ARG A 420 -39.52 23.65 -40.72
CA ARG A 420 -40.76 24.16 -40.12
C ARG A 420 -41.73 23.04 -39.74
N ALA A 421 -41.81 21.96 -40.54
CA ALA A 421 -42.61 20.79 -40.21
C ALA A 421 -42.08 20.07 -38.96
N HIS A 422 -40.76 19.94 -38.84
CA HIS A 422 -40.13 19.35 -37.66
C HIS A 422 -40.33 20.22 -36.41
N MET A 423 -40.17 21.54 -36.52
CA MET A 423 -40.47 22.50 -35.46
C MET A 423 -41.92 22.37 -34.96
N LYS A 424 -42.90 22.29 -35.88
CA LYS A 424 -44.31 22.07 -35.52
C LYS A 424 -44.48 20.75 -34.78
N GLY A 425 -43.86 19.67 -35.26
CA GLY A 425 -43.87 18.36 -34.60
C GLY A 425 -43.27 18.40 -33.19
N LEU A 426 -42.18 19.13 -32.98
CA LEU A 426 -41.51 19.27 -31.70
C LEU A 426 -42.31 20.12 -30.70
N SER A 427 -42.94 21.20 -31.19
CA SER A 427 -43.80 22.06 -30.36
C SER A 427 -45.04 21.33 -29.82
N LEU A 428 -45.50 20.28 -30.49
CA LEU A 428 -46.61 19.45 -30.03
C LEU A 428 -46.22 18.44 -28.94
N LYS A 429 -44.92 18.19 -28.75
CA LYS A 429 -44.41 17.19 -27.80
C LYS A 429 -44.22 17.73 -26.37
N ASN A 430 -44.37 19.05 -26.14
CA ASN A 430 -44.32 19.73 -24.83
C ASN A 430 -43.43 19.04 -23.77
N TYR A 431 -42.13 18.94 -24.04
CA TYR A 431 -41.16 18.36 -23.10
C TYR A 431 -41.02 19.17 -21.80
N THR A 432 -41.53 20.41 -21.78
CA THR A 432 -41.58 21.33 -20.63
C THR A 432 -42.51 20.85 -19.51
N ASP A 433 -43.44 19.92 -19.78
CA ASP A 433 -44.43 19.42 -18.81
C ASP A 433 -44.13 17.98 -18.34
N LEU A 434 -42.92 17.46 -18.56
CA LEU A 434 -42.53 16.11 -18.13
C LEU A 434 -42.34 16.04 -16.61
N GLU A 435 -43.09 15.15 -15.92
CA GLU A 435 -42.89 14.87 -14.49
C GLU A 435 -41.45 14.43 -14.20
N GLY A 436 -40.76 15.14 -13.30
CA GLY A 436 -39.38 14.86 -12.89
C GLY A 436 -38.29 15.54 -13.73
N VAL A 437 -38.65 16.35 -14.73
CA VAL A 437 -37.72 17.09 -15.59
C VAL A 437 -37.90 18.59 -15.34
N ASN A 438 -36.98 19.23 -14.63
CA ASN A 438 -37.02 20.67 -14.41
C ASN A 438 -36.33 21.38 -15.58
N THR A 439 -36.95 21.42 -16.76
CA THR A 439 -36.28 21.96 -17.96
C THR A 439 -36.05 23.47 -17.88
N LEU A 440 -35.00 23.97 -18.52
CA LEU A 440 -35.04 25.36 -19.01
C LEU A 440 -36.25 25.54 -19.95
N ASP A 441 -36.76 26.75 -20.09
CA ASP A 441 -37.91 27.07 -20.95
C ASP A 441 -37.70 26.81 -22.45
N PHE A 442 -36.61 26.16 -22.89
CA PHE A 442 -36.28 25.96 -24.31
C PHE A 442 -35.86 24.51 -24.63
N VAL A 443 -36.34 24.02 -25.78
CA VAL A 443 -35.90 22.74 -26.39
C VAL A 443 -34.95 23.03 -27.55
N PHE A 444 -33.84 22.32 -27.61
CA PHE A 444 -32.80 22.50 -28.62
C PHE A 444 -33.08 21.59 -29.81
N MET A 445 -33.31 22.18 -30.97
CA MET A 445 -33.50 21.48 -32.24
C MET A 445 -32.17 21.47 -32.99
N PHE A 446 -31.53 20.31 -33.04
CA PHE A 446 -30.18 20.15 -33.58
C PHE A 446 -30.20 19.84 -35.09
N ILE A 447 -29.44 20.62 -35.85
CA ILE A 447 -29.23 20.42 -37.29
C ILE A 447 -27.78 20.01 -37.51
N PRO A 448 -27.47 18.77 -37.89
CA PRO A 448 -26.09 18.25 -37.91
C PRO A 448 -25.18 18.89 -38.97
N VAL A 449 -25.77 19.52 -40.00
CA VAL A 449 -25.02 20.18 -41.08
C VAL A 449 -25.18 21.69 -40.95
N GLU A 450 -24.15 22.35 -40.40
CA GLU A 450 -24.13 23.79 -40.14
C GLU A 450 -24.46 24.63 -41.39
N PRO A 451 -23.93 24.33 -42.61
CA PRO A 451 -24.30 25.10 -43.81
C PRO A 451 -25.78 24.99 -44.18
N ALA A 452 -26.43 23.86 -43.90
CA ALA A 452 -27.86 23.67 -44.14
C ALA A 452 -28.70 24.53 -43.19
N TYR A 453 -28.24 24.69 -41.94
CA TYR A 453 -28.85 25.59 -40.96
C TYR A 453 -28.70 27.06 -41.39
N LEU A 454 -27.48 27.50 -41.71
CA LEU A 454 -27.21 28.88 -42.13
C LEU A 454 -27.98 29.26 -43.40
N LEU A 455 -28.05 28.34 -44.37
CA LEU A 455 -28.80 28.54 -45.61
C LEU A 455 -30.30 28.72 -45.36
N ALA A 456 -30.88 27.99 -44.42
CA ALA A 456 -32.30 28.13 -44.06
C ALA A 456 -32.59 29.50 -43.42
N LEU A 457 -31.72 29.98 -42.53
CA LEU A 457 -31.84 31.31 -41.92
C LEU A 457 -31.65 32.45 -42.91
N GLN A 458 -30.73 32.31 -43.87
CA GLN A 458 -30.52 33.30 -44.92
C GLN A 458 -31.73 33.44 -45.85
N HIS A 459 -32.39 32.31 -46.16
CA HIS A 459 -33.57 32.30 -47.02
C HIS A 459 -34.82 32.82 -46.31
N ASP A 460 -34.97 32.54 -45.01
CA ASP A 460 -36.12 32.96 -44.22
C ASP A 460 -35.69 33.44 -42.83
N ALA A 461 -35.49 34.76 -42.70
CA ALA A 461 -35.11 35.40 -41.44
C ALA A 461 -36.21 35.29 -40.34
N GLY A 462 -37.47 35.06 -40.72
CA GLY A 462 -38.58 34.88 -39.79
C GLY A 462 -38.55 33.54 -39.06
N LEU A 463 -37.84 32.55 -39.61
CA LEU A 463 -37.73 31.21 -39.05
C LEU A 463 -37.15 31.18 -37.63
N PHE A 464 -36.19 32.07 -37.33
CA PHE A 464 -35.61 32.18 -35.99
C PHE A 464 -36.65 32.63 -34.96
N GLN A 465 -37.39 33.69 -35.28
CA GLN A 465 -38.43 34.23 -34.40
C GLN A 465 -39.56 33.21 -34.20
N GLU A 466 -39.99 32.54 -35.27
CA GLU A 466 -41.01 31.46 -35.19
C GLU A 466 -40.60 30.34 -34.23
N CYS A 467 -39.32 29.94 -34.24
CA CYS A 467 -38.79 28.92 -33.33
C CYS A 467 -38.74 29.45 -31.88
N PHE A 468 -38.25 30.68 -31.71
CA PHE A 468 -38.12 31.31 -30.40
C PHE A 468 -39.48 31.46 -29.70
N ASP A 469 -40.50 31.94 -30.41
CA ASP A 469 -41.87 32.09 -29.89
C ASP A 469 -42.49 30.75 -29.46
N LYS A 470 -42.03 29.64 -30.06
CA LYS A 470 -42.43 28.28 -29.73
C LYS A 470 -41.54 27.62 -28.67
N ARG A 471 -40.65 28.37 -28.02
CA ARG A 471 -39.69 27.84 -27.04
C ARG A 471 -38.74 26.78 -27.62
N ILE A 472 -38.36 26.94 -28.89
CA ILE A 472 -37.43 26.06 -29.61
C ILE A 472 -36.22 26.88 -30.04
N MET A 473 -35.02 26.39 -29.71
CA MET A 473 -33.76 26.99 -30.14
C MET A 473 -33.16 26.14 -31.25
N LEU A 474 -33.02 26.72 -32.46
CA LEU A 474 -32.29 26.07 -33.55
C LEU A 474 -30.79 26.13 -33.25
N VAL A 475 -30.12 24.98 -33.29
CA VAL A 475 -28.69 24.90 -33.01
C VAL A 475 -27.97 24.03 -34.06
N GLY A 476 -26.85 24.53 -34.58
CA GLY A 476 -25.87 23.74 -35.30
C GLY A 476 -24.78 23.18 -34.36
N PRO A 477 -23.85 22.34 -34.86
CA PRO A 477 -22.74 21.79 -34.08
C PRO A 477 -21.94 22.85 -33.32
N SER A 478 -21.72 24.01 -33.94
CA SER A 478 -20.90 25.09 -33.39
C SER A 478 -21.58 25.75 -32.18
N THR A 479 -22.84 26.12 -32.36
CA THR A 479 -23.64 26.82 -31.36
C THR A 479 -23.99 25.89 -30.20
N LEU A 480 -24.26 24.62 -30.49
CA LEU A 480 -24.47 23.60 -29.47
C LEU A 480 -23.19 23.40 -28.64
N LEU A 481 -22.03 23.23 -29.29
CA LEU A 481 -20.75 23.08 -28.59
C LEU A 481 -20.47 24.27 -27.66
N ALA A 482 -20.65 25.50 -28.13
CA ALA A 482 -20.46 26.70 -27.33
C ALA A 482 -21.40 26.75 -26.11
N THR A 483 -22.67 26.37 -26.31
CA THR A 483 -23.66 26.32 -25.23
C THR A 483 -23.30 25.25 -24.20
N LEU A 484 -22.96 24.04 -24.65
CA LEU A 484 -22.59 22.95 -23.75
C LEU A 484 -21.28 23.22 -23.00
N ARG A 485 -20.30 23.90 -23.61
CA ARG A 485 -19.08 24.35 -22.91
C ARG A 485 -19.39 25.39 -21.84
N THR A 486 -20.38 26.24 -22.08
CA THR A 486 -20.88 27.16 -21.06
C THR A 486 -21.47 26.36 -19.89
N VAL A 487 -22.30 25.35 -20.17
CA VAL A 487 -22.83 24.43 -19.14
C VAL A 487 -21.72 23.70 -18.38
N ALA A 488 -20.70 23.19 -19.08
CA ALA A 488 -19.55 22.53 -18.47
C ALA A 488 -18.77 23.48 -17.55
N ASN A 489 -18.64 24.75 -17.92
CA ASN A 489 -18.00 25.76 -17.08
C ASN A 489 -18.82 26.04 -15.80
N ILE A 490 -20.16 26.09 -15.91
CA ILE A 490 -21.04 26.23 -14.74
C ILE A 490 -20.85 25.04 -13.79
N TRP A 491 -20.82 23.80 -14.31
CA TRP A 491 -20.52 22.60 -13.51
C TRP A 491 -19.15 22.66 -12.84
N ARG A 492 -18.13 23.13 -13.55
CA ARG A 492 -16.79 23.29 -13.01
C ARG A 492 -16.74 24.29 -11.85
N ASN A 493 -17.49 25.39 -11.96
CA ASN A 493 -17.60 26.39 -10.90
C ASN A 493 -18.34 25.83 -9.68
N GLU A 494 -19.43 25.10 -9.89
CA GLU A 494 -20.20 24.47 -8.81
C GLU A 494 -19.35 23.43 -8.06
N GLN A 495 -18.60 22.59 -8.78
CA GLN A 495 -17.70 21.61 -8.16
C GLN A 495 -16.59 22.30 -7.36
N GLN A 496 -16.04 23.41 -7.84
CA GLN A 496 -15.05 24.19 -7.08
C GLN A 496 -15.65 24.74 -5.79
N ASN A 497 -16.88 25.25 -5.83
CA ASN A 497 -17.56 25.77 -4.66
C ASN A 497 -17.80 24.66 -3.61
N GLN A 498 -18.30 23.50 -4.05
CA GLN A 498 -18.49 22.35 -3.16
C GLN A 498 -17.17 21.85 -2.56
N ASN A 499 -16.12 21.75 -3.37
CA ASN A 499 -14.80 21.34 -2.89
C ASN A 499 -14.23 22.35 -1.88
N ALA A 500 -14.43 23.65 -2.08
CA ALA A 500 -13.99 24.67 -1.15
C ALA A 500 -14.67 24.52 0.23
N LEU A 501 -15.97 24.20 0.26
CA LEU A 501 -16.70 23.92 1.50
C LEU A 501 -16.15 22.69 2.22
N VAL A 502 -15.88 21.60 1.48
CA VAL A 502 -15.28 20.37 2.05
C VAL A 502 -13.87 20.64 2.58
N ILE A 503 -13.05 21.40 1.85
CA ILE A 503 -11.71 21.80 2.30
C ILE A 503 -11.79 22.64 3.58
N ALA A 504 -12.75 23.56 3.69
CA ALA A 504 -12.95 24.36 4.90
C ALA A 504 -13.33 23.49 6.10
N ASP A 505 -14.22 22.52 5.93
CA ASP A 505 -14.62 21.57 6.97
C ASP A 505 -13.44 20.69 7.44
N GLU A 506 -12.70 20.10 6.50
CA GLU A 506 -11.50 19.30 6.81
C GLU A 506 -10.38 20.16 7.44
N GLY A 507 -10.23 21.42 7.00
CA GLY A 507 -9.32 22.39 7.60
C GLY A 507 -9.68 22.69 9.06
N GLY A 508 -10.97 22.81 9.38
CA GLY A 508 -11.45 22.96 10.76
C GLY A 508 -11.09 21.74 11.63
N LYS A 509 -11.38 20.53 11.15
CA LYS A 509 -11.03 19.28 11.86
C LYS A 509 -9.52 19.14 12.09
N LEU A 510 -8.71 19.56 11.12
CA LEU A 510 -7.25 19.55 11.25
C LEU A 510 -6.79 20.52 12.34
N TYR A 511 -7.37 21.73 12.39
CA TYR A 511 -7.08 22.71 13.44
C TYR A 511 -7.42 22.17 14.83
N ASP A 512 -8.59 21.56 15.00
CA ASP A 512 -9.00 20.95 16.27
C ASP A 512 -8.05 19.84 16.73
N LYS A 513 -7.61 18.97 15.81
CA LYS A 513 -6.59 17.96 16.10
C LYS A 513 -5.25 18.58 16.50
N PHE A 514 -4.86 19.66 15.84
CA PHE A 514 -3.62 20.38 16.17
C PHE A 514 -3.66 20.98 17.59
N VAL A 515 -4.80 21.58 17.96
CA VAL A 515 -5.02 22.08 19.34
C VAL A 515 -4.92 20.94 20.36
N GLY A 516 -5.58 19.80 20.10
CA GLY A 516 -5.49 18.63 20.99
C GLY A 516 -4.06 18.06 21.10
N PHE A 517 -3.31 18.07 20.01
CA PHE A 517 -1.90 17.67 20.01
C PHE A 517 -1.03 18.65 20.83
N ALA A 518 -1.22 19.96 20.68
CA ALA A 518 -0.51 20.97 21.46
C ALA A 518 -0.76 20.81 22.98
N GLN A 519 -2.01 20.56 23.39
CA GLN A 519 -2.36 20.26 24.78
C GLN A 519 -1.69 18.98 25.29
N THR A 520 -1.60 17.95 24.44
CA THR A 520 -0.90 16.70 24.77
C THR A 520 0.59 16.96 25.01
N LEU A 521 1.23 17.77 24.16
CA LEU A 521 2.63 18.16 24.35
C LEU A 521 2.85 18.99 25.61
N GLU A 522 1.93 19.89 25.96
CA GLU A 522 1.98 20.63 27.22
C GLU A 522 1.92 19.70 28.43
N SER A 523 1.05 18.68 28.40
CA SER A 523 0.96 17.64 29.44
C SER A 523 2.23 16.81 29.57
N VAL A 524 2.86 16.47 28.43
CA VAL A 524 4.17 15.80 28.40
C VAL A 524 5.24 16.69 29.04
N GLY A 525 5.28 17.98 28.72
CA GLY A 525 6.18 18.95 29.35
C GLY A 525 6.04 18.96 30.89
N LYS A 526 4.80 19.07 31.39
CA LYS A 526 4.52 19.00 32.84
C LYS A 526 4.99 17.70 33.48
N SER A 527 4.84 16.57 32.77
CA SER A 527 5.27 15.27 33.27
C SER A 527 6.80 15.16 33.34
N ILE A 528 7.52 15.76 32.39
CA ILE A 528 8.98 15.84 32.41
C ILE A 528 9.45 16.69 33.59
N ASP A 529 8.85 17.86 33.80
CA ASP A 529 9.16 18.73 34.95
C ASP A 529 8.94 18.01 36.28
N GLN A 530 7.84 17.26 36.40
CA GLN A 530 7.55 16.46 37.58
C GLN A 530 8.57 15.33 37.79
N ALA A 531 8.99 14.65 36.71
CA ALA A 531 10.03 13.63 36.77
C ALA A 531 11.37 14.24 37.21
N GLN A 532 11.73 15.41 36.67
CA GLN A 532 12.93 16.14 37.07
C GLN A 532 12.89 16.55 38.55
N SER A 533 11.77 17.07 39.04
CA SER A 533 11.59 17.43 40.46
C SER A 533 11.69 16.21 41.39
N SER A 534 11.09 15.09 40.98
CA SER A 534 11.17 13.82 41.72
C SER A 534 12.60 13.28 41.76
N PHE A 535 13.32 13.35 40.63
CA PHE A 535 14.74 13.00 40.57
C PHE A 535 15.59 13.88 41.48
N GLN A 536 15.41 15.21 41.44
CA GLN A 536 16.13 16.15 42.31
C GLN A 536 15.86 15.85 43.79
N THR A 537 14.61 15.53 44.15
CA THR A 537 14.25 15.17 45.53
C THR A 537 14.95 13.89 45.98
N ALA A 538 14.94 12.84 45.14
CA ALA A 538 15.64 11.59 45.43
C ALA A 538 17.16 11.81 45.53
N PHE A 539 17.72 12.65 44.67
CA PHE A 539 19.15 12.96 44.68
C PHE A 539 19.57 13.75 45.94
N LYS A 540 18.73 14.69 46.39
CA LYS A 540 18.92 15.34 47.70
C LYS A 540 18.91 14.33 48.84
N GLN A 541 17.95 13.40 48.89
CA GLN A 541 17.94 12.36 49.93
C GLN A 541 19.19 11.46 49.87
N LEU A 542 19.70 11.19 48.67
CA LEU A 542 20.89 10.38 48.46
C LEU A 542 22.17 11.09 48.91
N ALA A 543 22.44 12.31 48.43
CA ALA A 543 23.75 12.95 48.53
C ALA A 543 23.78 14.43 48.94
N GLU A 544 22.76 15.25 48.65
CA GLU A 544 22.86 16.73 48.85
C GLU A 544 22.00 17.28 50.02
N GLY A 545 21.09 16.50 50.58
CA GLY A 545 20.18 16.93 51.64
C GLY A 545 20.79 16.80 53.04
N ARG A 546 20.22 17.54 54.02
CA ARG A 546 20.60 17.39 55.43
C ARG A 546 20.34 15.96 55.91
N GLY A 547 21.40 15.29 56.37
CA GLY A 547 21.34 13.89 56.77
C GLY A 547 21.11 12.93 55.61
N ASN A 548 21.65 13.22 54.42
CA ASN A 548 21.61 12.34 53.26
C ASN A 548 22.18 10.94 53.54
N LEU A 549 21.76 9.96 52.73
CA LEU A 549 22.08 8.55 52.92
C LEU A 549 23.57 8.24 52.74
N VAL A 550 24.25 8.89 51.78
CA VAL A 550 25.69 8.71 51.54
C VAL A 550 26.49 9.12 52.78
N GLY A 551 26.23 10.31 53.32
CA GLY A 551 26.87 10.82 54.54
C GLY A 551 26.59 9.93 55.75
N ARG A 552 25.35 9.44 55.93
CA ARG A 552 25.02 8.49 57.01
C ARG A 552 25.75 7.15 56.87
N ALA A 553 25.79 6.60 55.65
CA ALA A 553 26.46 5.33 55.38
C ALA A 553 27.98 5.43 55.60
N GLU A 554 28.61 6.53 55.16
CA GLU A 554 30.04 6.77 55.38
C GLU A 554 30.37 7.03 56.86
N LYS A 555 29.52 7.77 57.60
CA LYS A 555 29.66 7.90 59.06
C LYS A 555 29.61 6.55 59.77
N LEU A 556 28.70 5.65 59.38
CA LEU A 556 28.65 4.29 59.93
C LEU A 556 29.89 3.46 59.58
N ARG A 557 30.44 3.61 58.37
CA ARG A 557 31.69 2.96 57.97
C ARG A 557 32.86 3.45 58.82
N LEU A 558 32.97 4.76 59.05
CA LEU A 558 33.99 5.37 59.92
C LEU A 558 33.87 4.91 61.38
N LEU A 559 32.65 4.65 61.86
CA LEU A 559 32.38 4.10 63.19
C LEU A 559 32.66 2.59 63.32
N GLY A 560 33.20 1.94 62.27
CA GLY A 560 33.74 0.57 62.36
C GLY A 560 32.87 -0.52 61.75
N VAL A 561 31.82 -0.20 60.99
CA VAL A 561 31.06 -1.20 60.23
C VAL A 561 31.92 -1.78 59.10
N LYS A 562 32.08 -3.12 59.08
CA LYS A 562 32.83 -3.83 58.02
C LYS A 562 32.07 -3.77 56.69
N ALA A 563 32.56 -3.00 55.73
CA ALA A 563 32.02 -2.92 54.37
C ALA A 563 33.05 -3.42 53.35
N ASN A 564 32.64 -4.33 52.45
CA ASN A 564 33.51 -4.91 51.43
C ASN A 564 33.55 -4.10 50.10
N LYS A 565 32.67 -3.11 49.95
CA LYS A 565 32.57 -2.25 48.76
C LYS A 565 32.49 -0.79 49.20
N GLN A 566 33.05 0.12 48.41
CA GLN A 566 33.10 1.55 48.70
C GLN A 566 32.22 2.33 47.71
N LEU A 567 31.57 3.39 48.21
CA LEU A 567 30.84 4.34 47.37
C LEU A 567 31.81 5.16 46.50
N ALA A 568 31.32 5.65 45.37
CA ALA A 568 32.12 6.47 44.47
C ALA A 568 32.61 7.74 45.20
N ARG A 569 33.88 8.09 44.98
CA ARG A 569 34.57 9.17 45.69
C ARG A 569 33.89 10.53 45.48
N ASP A 570 33.48 10.84 44.25
CA ASP A 570 32.80 12.09 43.87
C ASP A 570 31.47 12.29 44.62
N LEU A 571 30.67 11.22 44.78
CA LEU A 571 29.41 11.28 45.55
C LEU A 571 29.65 11.46 47.05
N THR A 572 30.77 10.95 47.55
CA THR A 572 31.12 11.01 48.96
C THR A 572 31.67 12.40 49.34
N GLU A 573 32.50 12.99 48.47
CA GLU A 573 33.05 14.33 48.65
C GLU A 573 31.93 15.39 48.64
N ARG A 574 31.03 15.36 47.65
CA ARG A 574 29.87 16.29 47.56
C ARG A 574 28.91 16.18 48.76
N ALA A 575 28.69 14.96 49.26
CA ALA A 575 27.85 14.73 50.44
C ALA A 575 28.49 15.27 51.74
N ASN A 576 29.81 15.13 51.88
CA ASN A 576 30.55 15.59 53.05
C ASN A 576 30.70 17.12 53.08
N GLU A 577 30.93 17.76 51.93
CA GLU A 577 30.96 19.23 51.82
C GLU A 577 29.62 19.84 52.28
N THR A 578 28.51 19.26 51.81
CA THR A 578 27.17 19.74 52.18
C THR A 578 26.86 19.52 53.66
N THR A 579 27.33 18.42 54.24
CA THR A 579 27.16 18.15 55.68
C THR A 579 28.00 19.12 56.53
N ALA A 580 29.26 19.37 56.16
CA ALA A 580 30.14 20.31 56.84
C ALA A 580 29.65 21.77 56.79
N LEU A 581 29.08 22.19 55.65
CA LEU A 581 28.39 23.48 55.51
C LEU A 581 27.15 23.57 56.42
N SER A 582 26.40 22.48 56.60
CA SER A 582 25.23 22.48 57.48
C SER A 582 25.56 22.49 58.97
N GLU A 583 26.62 21.79 59.39
CA GLU A 583 27.08 21.75 60.79
C GLU A 583 27.79 23.06 61.20
N SER A 584 28.50 23.71 60.27
CA SER A 584 29.14 25.02 60.53
C SER A 584 28.13 26.17 60.70
N LEU A 585 27.01 26.14 59.95
CA LEU A 585 25.91 27.10 60.13
C LEU A 585 25.18 26.91 61.48
N GLU A 586 25.11 25.68 61.98
CA GLU A 586 24.47 25.35 63.26
C GLU A 586 25.34 25.79 64.45
N TYR A 587 26.66 25.61 64.36
CA TYR A 587 27.61 26.18 65.33
C TYR A 587 27.61 27.71 65.35
N ALA A 588 27.52 28.36 64.18
CA ALA A 588 27.44 29.82 64.11
C ALA A 588 26.13 30.38 64.70
N ALA A 589 25.01 29.65 64.56
CA ALA A 589 23.73 30.03 65.15
C ALA A 589 23.64 29.76 66.66
N GLU A 590 24.36 28.76 67.17
CA GLU A 590 24.45 28.50 68.62
C GLU A 590 25.40 29.50 69.33
N ASP A 591 26.49 29.94 68.70
CA ASP A 591 27.39 30.98 69.24
C ASP A 591 26.77 32.39 69.24
N GLU A 592 25.77 32.68 68.40
CA GLU A 592 24.98 33.94 68.47
C GLU A 592 23.87 33.92 69.54
N ALA A 593 23.54 32.75 70.09
CA ALA A 593 22.45 32.55 71.05
C ALA A 593 22.93 32.42 72.52
N VAL A 594 24.24 32.45 72.77
CA VAL A 594 24.90 32.47 74.10
C VAL A 594 25.48 33.85 74.36
#